data_AF-A0A6N3FPJ3-F1
#
_entry.id   AF-A0A6N3FPJ3-F1
#
_cell.length_a   1.000
_cell.length_b   1.000
_cell.length_c   1.000
_cell.angle_alpha   90.00
_cell.angle_beta   90.00
_cell.angle_gamma   90.00
#
_symmetry.space_group_name_H-M   'P 1'
#
loop_
_entity.id
_entity.type
_entity.pdbx_description
1 polymer ?
#
loop_
_entity_poly.entity_id
_entity_poly.type
_entity_poly.pdbx_seq_one_letter_code
_entity_poly.pdbx_strand_id
1 'polypeptide(L)'
;MRMKRFLILSLAVGFGWNLQAQVTERERPAEWKNLVEGARFMDRLQPMKGEILSSDVWGADSVRPRLVDNGIELPETSFWGGNILQTSDGKYHLFVCGWPENSPEGHMFWRNSTVFHAVGDKLEGPYAISDTIGRGHNPEAFRLQDGRVVVYVIDGYYIAPSENGPWRYGRFHFDARSRRIVEGLSNLTFARREDGSYLMVCRGGGVWVSRDGFSPYEQLTDRSVYPPVEGRFEDPVVWRDHLQYHLIVNDWLGRIAYYQRSKDGLHWVTEQGEAYMPGVSVHPDGQVEHWFKYERLKVFQDSLGRAVQANFAVIDTIKWEDQPNDNHSSKNICIPLNKGVLLEVLNRDTITADTKTIEVRIRAEKDFDPQKDVDVKSLRFGAFSEVNFGRGCKAIRSHKVGKDLIVEFDGAGNGMQPDEFAPKLLGRDKKGRLLYGYASLPYVDYHPAMLSAAYPMYDKEGKALTLEVKNYGLSSSAPSQIVVEAGGRKLAEGQIAPLAPYATAALRLDSDFVPTEKELSDLTVTFYTDGKETGRNKLNY
;
A
#
# COMPACT_ATOMS: atom_id res chain seq x y z
N MET A 1 48.00 -66.96 11.49
CA MET A 1 48.07 -65.95 12.58
C MET A 1 47.60 -64.60 11.99
N ARG A 2 46.30 -64.42 11.75
CA ARG A 2 45.32 -63.64 12.54
C ARG A 2 45.84 -62.29 13.08
N MET A 3 45.28 -61.19 12.55
CA MET A 3 44.65 -60.05 13.27
C MET A 3 44.18 -59.02 12.23
N LYS A 4 42.90 -58.99 11.84
CA LYS A 4 41.83 -58.11 12.38
C LYS A 4 42.26 -56.64 12.55
N ARG A 5 41.76 -55.76 11.69
CA ARG A 5 41.41 -54.37 12.06
C ARG A 5 40.07 -53.99 11.45
N PHE A 6 39.31 -53.30 12.29
CA PHE A 6 37.87 -53.16 12.30
C PHE A 6 37.35 -52.13 11.30
N LEU A 7 36.18 -52.44 10.76
CA LEU A 7 35.22 -51.50 10.20
C LEU A 7 34.78 -50.52 11.32
N ILE A 8 34.89 -49.21 11.09
CA ILE A 8 34.11 -48.21 11.83
C ILE A 8 33.37 -47.41 10.77
N LEU A 9 32.10 -47.78 10.55
CA LEU A 9 31.12 -46.95 9.87
C LEU A 9 30.59 -45.98 10.93
N SER A 10 31.02 -44.73 10.90
CA SER A 10 30.36 -43.65 11.64
C SER A 10 29.12 -43.21 10.86
N LEU A 11 27.98 -43.84 11.17
CA LEU A 11 26.66 -43.29 10.84
C LEU A 11 26.45 -42.03 11.69
N ALA A 12 26.81 -40.87 11.15
CA ALA A 12 26.27 -39.61 11.63
C ALA A 12 24.85 -39.48 11.07
N VAL A 13 23.87 -40.03 11.81
CA VAL A 13 22.47 -39.65 11.63
C VAL A 13 22.34 -38.22 12.15
N GLY A 14 22.57 -37.26 11.27
CA GLY A 14 22.18 -35.89 11.51
C GLY A 14 20.66 -35.84 11.52
N PHE A 15 20.06 -35.79 12.72
CA PHE A 15 18.74 -35.21 12.89
C PHE A 15 18.88 -33.72 12.54
N GLY A 16 18.74 -33.41 11.25
CA GLY A 16 18.54 -32.05 10.79
C GLY A 16 17.22 -31.55 11.35
N TRP A 17 17.26 -30.88 12.49
CA TRP A 17 16.27 -29.86 12.74
C TRP A 17 16.41 -28.86 11.61
N ASN A 18 15.41 -28.83 10.72
CA ASN A 18 15.27 -27.76 9.75
C ASN A 18 15.17 -26.47 10.56
N LEU A 19 16.30 -25.77 10.71
CA LEU A 19 16.30 -24.33 10.92
C LEU A 19 15.50 -23.78 9.74
N GLN A 20 14.23 -23.46 9.96
CA GLN A 20 13.44 -22.76 8.95
C GLN A 20 14.18 -21.46 8.69
N ALA A 21 14.81 -21.36 7.52
CA ALA A 21 15.50 -20.14 7.11
C ALA A 21 14.50 -18.99 7.22
N GLN A 22 14.78 -17.99 8.06
CA GLN A 22 13.96 -16.78 8.21
C GLN A 22 14.28 -15.71 7.16
N VAL A 23 15.05 -16.12 6.15
CA VAL A 23 15.34 -15.37 4.94
C VAL A 23 15.26 -16.35 3.78
N THR A 24 14.57 -15.96 2.72
CA THR A 24 14.57 -16.66 1.44
C THR A 24 14.98 -15.66 0.38
N GLU A 25 15.99 -15.99 -0.43
CA GLU A 25 16.33 -15.14 -1.56
C GLU A 25 15.23 -15.23 -2.62
N ARG A 26 14.76 -14.07 -3.10
CA ARG A 26 13.77 -13.99 -4.16
C ARG A 26 14.46 -13.72 -5.49
N GLU A 27 14.17 -14.58 -6.47
CA GLU A 27 14.61 -14.34 -7.84
C GLU A 27 13.90 -13.10 -8.39
N ARG A 28 14.69 -12.18 -8.97
CA ARG A 28 14.20 -10.95 -9.57
C ARG A 28 14.00 -11.19 -11.06
N PRO A 29 12.97 -10.60 -11.69
CA PRO A 29 12.85 -10.60 -13.15
C PRO A 29 14.15 -10.08 -13.79
N ALA A 30 14.66 -10.80 -14.80
CA ALA A 30 15.96 -10.52 -15.38
C ALA A 30 16.04 -9.11 -16.00
N GLU A 31 14.93 -8.55 -16.48
CA GLU A 31 14.89 -7.18 -16.98
C GLU A 31 15.14 -6.11 -15.91
N TRP A 32 14.92 -6.39 -14.62
CA TRP A 32 15.03 -5.38 -13.55
C TRP A 32 16.45 -4.81 -13.43
N LYS A 33 17.47 -5.53 -13.91
CA LYS A 33 18.85 -5.03 -14.02
C LYS A 33 19.00 -3.80 -14.93
N ASN A 34 18.01 -3.54 -15.78
CA ASN A 34 18.00 -2.43 -16.74
C ASN A 34 17.10 -1.27 -16.29
N LEU A 35 16.56 -1.29 -15.06
CA LEU A 35 15.77 -0.19 -14.53
C LEU A 35 16.63 1.06 -14.35
N VAL A 36 16.08 2.21 -14.68
CA VAL A 36 16.73 3.51 -14.43
C VAL A 36 16.33 4.08 -13.07
N GLU A 37 17.14 4.99 -12.52
CA GLU A 37 16.79 5.68 -11.26
C GLU A 37 15.44 6.39 -11.37
N GLY A 38 14.56 6.15 -10.39
CA GLY A 38 13.18 6.62 -10.35
C GLY A 38 12.16 5.60 -10.86
N ALA A 39 12.63 4.51 -11.47
CA ALA A 39 11.77 3.39 -11.82
C ALA A 39 11.20 2.73 -10.55
N ARG A 40 12.07 2.43 -9.59
CA ARG A 40 11.72 1.76 -8.33
C ARG A 40 11.09 2.73 -7.36
N PHE A 41 10.24 2.25 -6.45
CA PHE A 41 9.74 3.11 -5.38
C PHE A 41 10.86 3.52 -4.43
N MET A 42 11.81 2.63 -4.12
CA MET A 42 12.92 2.95 -3.21
C MET A 42 13.84 4.06 -3.70
N ASP A 43 13.87 4.34 -5.01
CA ASP A 43 14.61 5.50 -5.56
C ASP A 43 14.00 6.85 -5.12
N ARG A 44 12.80 6.84 -4.53
CA ARG A 44 12.12 8.02 -3.97
C ARG A 44 12.49 8.29 -2.52
N LEU A 45 13.08 7.31 -1.83
CA LEU A 45 13.57 7.47 -0.46
C LEU A 45 14.77 8.42 -0.49
N GLN A 46 14.69 9.49 0.28
CA GLN A 46 15.75 10.49 0.40
C GLN A 46 16.63 10.17 1.60
N PRO A 47 17.81 10.80 1.71
CA PRO A 47 18.62 10.67 2.91
C PRO A 47 17.83 10.99 4.19
N MET A 48 18.04 10.18 5.22
CA MET A 48 17.48 10.38 6.55
C MET A 48 17.91 11.72 7.13
N LYS A 49 17.09 12.24 8.05
CA LYS A 49 17.42 13.45 8.81
C LYS A 49 17.68 13.10 10.27
N GLY A 50 18.63 13.80 10.85
CA GLY A 50 19.07 13.71 12.23
C GLY A 50 20.40 14.44 12.38
N GLU A 51 20.75 14.75 13.62
CA GLU A 51 21.93 15.54 13.99
C GLU A 51 22.84 14.75 14.95
N ILE A 52 22.34 13.69 15.59
CA ILE A 52 23.05 12.98 16.65
C ILE A 52 23.38 11.55 16.21
N LEU A 53 24.65 11.34 15.84
CA LEU A 53 25.23 10.02 15.63
C LEU A 53 25.80 9.46 16.93
N SER A 54 25.45 8.22 17.27
CA SER A 54 26.03 7.52 18.41
C SER A 54 26.39 6.08 18.08
N SER A 55 27.55 5.65 18.59
CA SER A 55 27.93 4.23 18.70
C SER A 55 27.71 3.67 20.11
N ASP A 56 27.43 4.54 21.09
CA ASP A 56 27.15 4.16 22.48
C ASP A 56 25.66 3.85 22.66
N VAL A 57 25.22 2.82 21.95
CA VAL A 57 23.85 2.33 21.88
C VAL A 57 23.84 0.82 21.66
N TRP A 58 22.71 0.18 21.96
CA TRP A 58 22.48 -1.24 21.66
C TRP A 58 22.56 -1.52 20.16
N GLY A 59 22.68 -2.79 19.80
CA GLY A 59 22.58 -3.28 18.43
C GLY A 59 23.90 -3.79 17.86
N ALA A 60 23.79 -4.51 16.74
CA ALA A 60 24.90 -5.01 15.96
C ALA A 60 25.79 -3.88 15.42
N ASP A 61 27.05 -4.22 15.13
CA ASP A 61 28.03 -3.27 14.55
C ASP A 61 27.56 -2.70 13.20
N SER A 62 26.72 -3.43 12.46
CA SER A 62 26.19 -3.01 11.16
C SER A 62 25.20 -1.83 11.24
N VAL A 63 24.70 -1.51 12.43
CA VAL A 63 23.77 -0.39 12.69
C VAL A 63 24.37 0.65 13.64
N ARG A 64 25.71 0.64 13.83
CA ARG A 64 26.43 1.60 14.68
C ARG A 64 27.61 2.23 13.91
N PRO A 65 27.83 3.55 13.98
CA PRO A 65 26.94 4.55 14.58
C PRO A 65 25.63 4.71 13.79
N ARG A 66 24.57 5.17 14.47
CA ARG A 66 23.27 5.51 13.85
C ARG A 66 22.71 6.84 14.37
N LEU A 67 21.73 7.37 13.66
CA LEU A 67 20.97 8.56 14.09
C LEU A 67 20.00 8.20 15.23
N VAL A 68 20.35 8.59 16.44
CA VAL A 68 19.53 8.32 17.64
C VAL A 68 18.38 9.33 17.80
N ASP A 69 18.46 10.47 17.11
CA ASP A 69 17.42 11.49 17.07
C ASP A 69 16.47 11.36 15.86
N ASN A 70 16.57 10.27 15.11
CA ASN A 70 15.62 9.91 14.06
C ASN A 70 14.57 8.92 14.58
N GLY A 71 13.30 9.24 14.37
CA GLY A 71 12.15 8.44 14.81
C GLY A 71 12.05 8.38 16.34
N ILE A 72 11.90 7.18 16.89
CA ILE A 72 11.85 6.94 18.34
C ILE A 72 12.72 5.76 18.72
N GLU A 73 13.53 5.96 19.76
CA GLU A 73 14.43 4.97 20.32
C GLU A 73 14.58 5.21 21.82
N LEU A 74 14.46 4.15 22.62
CA LEU A 74 14.77 4.17 24.05
C LEU A 74 15.55 2.89 24.39
N PRO A 75 16.57 2.95 25.27
CA PRO A 75 17.37 1.77 25.62
C PRO A 75 16.55 0.64 26.25
N GLU A 76 15.52 0.98 27.01
CA GLU A 76 14.72 0.02 27.78
C GLU A 76 13.41 -0.38 27.07
N THR A 77 13.18 0.02 25.81
CA THR A 77 11.93 -0.24 25.09
C THR A 77 12.16 -0.55 23.63
N SER A 78 11.72 -1.74 23.23
CA SER A 78 11.62 -2.14 21.82
C SER A 78 10.38 -1.51 21.19
N PHE A 79 10.54 -0.88 20.02
CA PHE A 79 9.43 -0.28 19.27
C PHE A 79 9.18 -1.00 17.93
N TRP A 80 7.91 -1.22 17.61
CA TRP A 80 7.52 -1.90 16.39
C TRP A 80 6.31 -1.24 15.70
N GLY A 81 6.43 -1.02 14.39
CA GLY A 81 5.45 -0.29 13.58
C GLY A 81 5.40 1.20 13.93
N GLY A 82 4.26 1.83 13.68
CA GLY A 82 4.00 3.21 14.09
C GLY A 82 3.39 4.05 12.97
N ASN A 83 2.44 4.90 13.29
CA ASN A 83 1.81 5.81 12.32
C ASN A 83 1.71 7.23 12.89
N ILE A 84 1.90 8.22 12.02
CA ILE A 84 2.06 9.63 12.40
C ILE A 84 0.86 10.44 11.92
N LEU A 85 0.24 11.19 12.83
CA LEU A 85 -0.73 12.24 12.51
C LEU A 85 -0.12 13.61 12.82
N GLN A 86 -0.57 14.65 12.14
CA GLN A 86 -0.23 16.04 12.47
C GLN A 86 -1.45 16.77 13.02
N THR A 87 -1.21 17.60 14.04
CA THR A 87 -2.16 18.53 14.64
C THR A 87 -2.07 19.92 13.98
N SER A 88 -3.11 20.74 14.17
CA SER A 88 -3.14 22.12 13.64
C SER A 88 -2.09 23.06 14.23
N ASP A 89 -1.50 22.72 15.39
CA ASP A 89 -0.38 23.47 15.99
C ASP A 89 0.98 23.11 15.37
N GLY A 90 1.01 22.21 14.40
CA GLY A 90 2.21 21.80 13.67
C GLY A 90 2.95 20.61 14.28
N LYS A 91 2.52 20.10 15.44
CA LYS A 91 3.15 18.95 16.10
C LYS A 91 2.82 17.63 15.41
N TYR A 92 3.73 16.67 15.56
CA TYR A 92 3.61 15.33 15.02
C TYR A 92 3.34 14.33 16.14
N HIS A 93 2.30 13.52 15.98
CA HIS A 93 1.79 12.55 16.94
C HIS A 93 2.02 11.14 16.38
N LEU A 94 3.03 10.45 16.90
CA LEU A 94 3.36 9.08 16.56
C LEU A 94 2.59 8.12 17.48
N PHE A 95 1.78 7.25 16.90
CA PHE A 95 1.14 6.13 17.58
C PHE A 95 1.94 4.87 17.26
N VAL A 96 2.68 4.36 18.25
CA VAL A 96 3.65 3.26 18.06
C VAL A 96 3.46 2.22 19.16
N CYS A 97 3.61 0.93 18.84
CA CYS A 97 3.57 -0.11 19.86
C CYS A 97 4.98 -0.48 20.31
N GLY A 98 5.12 -0.83 21.58
CA GLY A 98 6.38 -1.27 22.14
C GLY A 98 6.20 -2.14 23.36
N TRP A 99 7.32 -2.64 23.87
CA TRP A 99 7.41 -3.46 25.07
C TRP A 99 8.78 -3.24 25.74
N PRO A 100 8.89 -3.49 27.06
CA PRO A 100 10.19 -3.46 27.74
C PRO A 100 11.20 -4.35 27.01
N GLU A 101 12.41 -3.87 26.77
CA GLU A 101 13.45 -4.65 26.08
C GLU A 101 13.69 -5.98 26.81
N ASN A 102 13.76 -5.96 28.14
CA ASN A 102 13.96 -7.14 28.97
C ASN A 102 12.76 -8.11 29.08
N SER A 103 11.74 -7.96 28.22
CA SER A 103 10.54 -8.79 28.25
C SER A 103 10.88 -10.26 27.99
N PRO A 104 10.21 -11.22 28.66
CA PRO A 104 10.36 -12.64 28.36
C PRO A 104 10.14 -12.93 26.87
N GLU A 105 10.95 -13.82 26.30
CA GLU A 105 10.93 -14.17 24.87
C GLU A 105 11.39 -13.05 23.90
N GLY A 106 11.95 -11.96 24.43
CA GLY A 106 12.54 -10.86 23.64
C GLY A 106 11.54 -10.29 22.63
N HIS A 107 11.89 -10.28 21.34
CA HIS A 107 10.98 -9.77 20.31
C HIS A 107 9.62 -10.49 20.26
N MET A 108 9.57 -11.78 20.61
CA MET A 108 8.34 -12.58 20.53
C MET A 108 7.28 -12.16 21.56
N PHE A 109 7.65 -11.27 22.50
CA PHE A 109 6.73 -10.62 23.42
C PHE A 109 5.72 -9.69 22.73
N TRP A 110 5.88 -9.41 21.42
CA TRP A 110 5.03 -8.51 20.64
C TRP A 110 3.50 -8.71 20.79
N ARG A 111 3.03 -9.91 21.16
CA ARG A 111 1.59 -10.19 21.43
C ARG A 111 1.04 -9.48 22.67
N ASN A 112 1.95 -8.99 23.51
CA ASN A 112 1.68 -8.26 24.74
C ASN A 112 2.11 -6.78 24.64
N SER A 113 2.36 -6.28 23.42
CA SER A 113 2.72 -4.88 23.21
C SER A 113 1.69 -3.90 23.79
N THR A 114 2.19 -2.75 24.17
CA THR A 114 1.42 -1.57 24.55
C THR A 114 1.55 -0.51 23.47
N VAL A 115 0.45 0.17 23.15
CA VAL A 115 0.43 1.32 22.25
C VAL A 115 0.74 2.58 23.05
N PHE A 116 1.77 3.29 22.61
CA PHE A 116 2.17 4.59 23.10
C PHE A 116 1.75 5.68 22.13
N HIS A 117 1.41 6.84 22.70
CA HIS A 117 1.32 8.10 21.99
C HIS A 117 2.59 8.89 22.30
N ALA A 118 3.35 9.22 21.26
CA ALA A 118 4.56 10.01 21.33
C ALA A 118 4.43 11.28 20.48
N VAL A 119 5.12 12.35 20.88
CA VAL A 119 5.02 13.67 20.23
C VAL A 119 6.42 14.17 19.85
N GLY A 120 6.51 14.80 18.69
CA GLY A 120 7.71 15.46 18.19
C GLY A 120 7.38 16.78 17.47
N ASP A 121 8.34 17.71 17.46
CA ASP A 121 8.21 19.01 16.79
C ASP A 121 8.64 18.95 15.30
N LYS A 122 9.34 17.89 14.90
CA LYS A 122 9.76 17.61 13.52
C LYS A 122 9.15 16.28 13.07
N LEU A 123 8.80 16.17 11.78
CA LEU A 123 8.21 14.95 11.21
C LEU A 123 9.14 13.74 11.37
N GLU A 124 10.45 13.96 11.30
CA GLU A 124 11.46 12.91 11.41
C GLU A 124 11.82 12.55 12.86
N GLY A 125 11.22 13.21 13.85
CA GLY A 125 11.57 13.05 15.27
C GLY A 125 12.68 14.00 15.75
N PRO A 126 13.26 13.75 16.94
CA PRO A 126 12.93 12.62 17.82
C PRO A 126 11.54 12.75 18.43
N TYR A 127 10.86 11.62 18.61
CA TYR A 127 9.59 11.57 19.34
C TYR A 127 9.80 11.18 20.80
N ALA A 128 9.03 11.79 21.71
CA ALA A 128 9.00 11.43 23.12
C ALA A 128 7.62 10.91 23.52
N ILE A 129 7.56 9.83 24.30
CA ILE A 129 6.30 9.28 24.81
C ILE A 129 5.60 10.34 25.68
N SER A 130 4.37 10.68 25.32
CA SER A 130 3.51 11.59 26.09
C SER A 130 2.39 10.88 26.83
N ASP A 131 1.92 9.74 26.32
CA ASP A 131 0.83 8.96 26.92
C ASP A 131 0.92 7.47 26.59
N THR A 132 0.27 6.64 27.41
CA THR A 132 0.07 5.21 27.19
C THR A 132 -1.41 4.94 26.91
N ILE A 133 -1.72 4.50 25.69
CA ILE A 133 -3.12 4.29 25.25
C ILE A 133 -3.67 2.98 25.80
N GLY A 134 -2.90 1.90 25.72
CA GLY A 134 -3.29 0.58 26.20
C GLY A 134 -2.73 -0.57 25.37
N ARG A 135 -3.15 -1.80 25.69
CA ARG A 135 -2.67 -3.02 25.01
C ARG A 135 -3.04 -3.02 23.53
N GLY A 136 -2.07 -3.31 22.68
CA GLY A 136 -2.33 -3.46 21.25
C GLY A 136 -1.04 -3.55 20.44
N HIS A 137 -1.17 -4.09 19.23
CA HIS A 137 -0.06 -4.31 18.34
C HIS A 137 -0.42 -3.84 16.92
N ASN A 138 0.59 -3.44 16.16
CA ASN A 138 0.46 -2.87 14.81
C ASN A 138 -0.47 -1.65 14.72
N PRO A 139 -0.17 -0.56 15.46
CA PRO A 139 -1.02 0.61 15.45
C PRO A 139 -1.04 1.29 14.07
N GLU A 140 -2.24 1.67 13.63
CA GLU A 140 -2.45 2.56 12.48
C GLU A 140 -3.49 3.62 12.84
N ALA A 141 -3.21 4.89 12.55
CA ALA A 141 -3.99 6.00 13.03
C ALA A 141 -4.61 6.80 11.88
N PHE A 142 -5.85 7.25 12.05
CA PHE A 142 -6.52 8.11 11.07
C PHE A 142 -7.61 8.96 11.72
N ARG A 143 -8.08 9.97 11.00
CA ARG A 143 -9.15 10.89 11.45
C ARG A 143 -10.44 10.65 10.69
N LEU A 144 -11.50 10.38 11.43
CA LEU A 144 -12.86 10.35 10.88
C LEU A 144 -13.28 11.75 10.41
N GLN A 145 -14.31 11.81 9.57
CA GLN A 145 -14.83 13.07 9.04
C GLN A 145 -15.33 14.03 10.14
N ASP A 146 -15.80 13.47 11.25
CA ASP A 146 -16.25 14.23 12.43
C ASP A 146 -15.10 14.67 13.36
N GLY A 147 -13.85 14.41 12.98
CA GLY A 147 -12.64 14.83 13.69
C GLY A 147 -12.11 13.84 14.72
N ARG A 148 -12.89 12.79 15.07
CA ARG A 148 -12.41 11.75 16.00
C ARG A 148 -11.18 11.03 15.44
N VAL A 149 -10.26 10.68 16.33
CA VAL A 149 -9.04 9.93 16.02
C VAL A 149 -9.28 8.47 16.33
N VAL A 150 -9.00 7.61 15.35
CA VAL A 150 -9.01 6.16 15.49
C VAL A 150 -7.58 5.66 15.43
N VAL A 151 -7.21 4.79 16.37
CA VAL A 151 -5.96 4.02 16.36
C VAL A 151 -6.34 2.54 16.29
N TYR A 152 -6.30 1.97 15.09
CA TYR A 152 -6.45 0.53 14.88
C TYR A 152 -5.33 -0.21 15.62
N VAL A 153 -5.66 -1.38 16.16
CA VAL A 153 -4.71 -2.39 16.66
C VAL A 153 -5.22 -3.77 16.25
N ILE A 154 -4.37 -4.79 16.21
CA ILE A 154 -4.85 -6.16 15.96
C ILE A 154 -6.01 -6.50 16.91
N ASP A 155 -7.12 -7.01 16.35
CA ASP A 155 -8.38 -7.36 17.04
C ASP A 155 -9.21 -6.20 17.63
N GLY A 156 -8.88 -4.93 17.35
CA GLY A 156 -9.67 -3.79 17.82
C GLY A 156 -9.24 -2.41 17.35
N TYR A 157 -9.68 -1.40 18.08
CA TYR A 157 -9.22 -0.02 17.93
C TYR A 157 -9.37 0.73 19.25
N TYR A 158 -8.64 1.83 19.37
CA TYR A 158 -8.91 2.91 20.30
C TYR A 158 -9.49 4.10 19.53
N ILE A 159 -10.50 4.77 20.09
CA ILE A 159 -11.10 5.97 19.52
C ILE A 159 -11.19 7.09 20.56
N ALA A 160 -10.90 8.32 20.13
CA ALA A 160 -10.91 9.50 20.98
C ALA A 160 -11.41 10.74 20.23
N PRO A 161 -11.90 11.79 20.93
CA PRO A 161 -12.23 13.07 20.32
C PRO A 161 -11.00 13.85 19.81
N SER A 162 -9.81 13.52 20.30
CA SER A 162 -8.53 14.06 19.84
C SER A 162 -7.39 13.07 20.10
N GLU A 163 -6.19 13.43 19.66
CA GLU A 163 -4.94 12.68 19.75
C GLU A 163 -4.47 12.51 21.19
N ASN A 164 -4.99 13.34 22.11
CA ASN A 164 -4.66 13.29 23.53
C ASN A 164 -5.72 12.51 24.33
N GLY A 165 -6.63 11.78 23.67
CA GLY A 165 -7.69 11.03 24.35
C GLY A 165 -8.90 11.89 24.77
N PRO A 166 -9.69 11.44 25.75
CA PRO A 166 -9.60 10.11 26.38
C PRO A 166 -9.94 8.99 25.39
N TRP A 167 -9.24 7.87 25.51
CA TRP A 167 -9.36 6.73 24.59
C TRP A 167 -10.43 5.75 25.04
N ARG A 168 -11.21 5.23 24.07
CA ARG A 168 -12.14 4.13 24.27
C ARG A 168 -11.79 2.97 23.35
N TYR A 169 -11.64 1.78 23.93
CA TYR A 169 -11.43 0.55 23.15
C TYR A 169 -12.73 0.04 22.52
N GLY A 170 -12.64 -0.52 21.33
CA GLY A 170 -13.74 -1.16 20.63
C GLY A 170 -13.26 -2.19 19.60
N ARG A 171 -14.22 -2.76 18.86
CA ARG A 171 -13.94 -3.71 17.76
C ARG A 171 -14.65 -3.25 16.50
N PHE A 172 -13.98 -3.43 15.36
CA PHE A 172 -14.57 -3.21 14.05
C PHE A 172 -15.63 -4.29 13.76
N HIS A 173 -16.67 -3.89 13.03
CA HIS A 173 -17.59 -4.83 12.41
C HIS A 173 -17.19 -5.01 10.94
N PHE A 174 -16.89 -6.25 10.57
CA PHE A 174 -16.54 -6.64 9.21
C PHE A 174 -17.65 -7.50 8.61
N ASP A 175 -18.10 -7.13 7.42
CA ASP A 175 -19.02 -7.92 6.61
C ASP A 175 -18.28 -8.43 5.36
N ALA A 176 -17.98 -9.74 5.34
CA ALA A 176 -17.30 -10.38 4.23
C ALA A 176 -18.18 -10.45 2.96
N ARG A 177 -19.48 -10.18 3.06
CA ARG A 177 -20.43 -10.19 1.93
C ARG A 177 -20.29 -11.43 1.06
N SER A 178 -20.21 -12.59 1.72
CA SER A 178 -20.04 -13.91 1.07
C SER A 178 -18.77 -14.05 0.22
N ARG A 179 -17.69 -13.35 0.57
CA ARG A 179 -16.39 -13.47 -0.07
C ARG A 179 -15.40 -14.17 0.83
N ARG A 180 -14.40 -14.80 0.21
CA ARG A 180 -13.31 -15.46 0.93
C ARG A 180 -12.39 -14.39 1.54
N ILE A 181 -12.05 -14.55 2.81
CA ILE A 181 -10.94 -13.83 3.45
C ILE A 181 -9.68 -14.68 3.26
N VAL A 182 -8.73 -14.19 2.48
CA VAL A 182 -7.54 -14.98 2.08
C VAL A 182 -6.64 -15.29 3.27
N GLU A 183 -6.26 -14.27 4.04
CA GLU A 183 -5.34 -14.40 5.18
C GLU A 183 -5.74 -13.42 6.29
N GLY A 184 -6.81 -13.77 7.02
CA GLY A 184 -7.25 -13.10 8.25
C GLY A 184 -7.59 -11.60 8.15
N LEU A 185 -7.94 -11.02 9.30
CA LEU A 185 -8.24 -9.59 9.49
C LEU A 185 -7.25 -8.95 10.48
N SER A 186 -5.98 -9.31 10.34
CA SER A 186 -4.87 -8.63 11.00
C SER A 186 -4.16 -7.69 10.02
N ASN A 187 -3.26 -6.87 10.57
CA ASN A 187 -2.37 -5.95 9.85
C ASN A 187 -3.12 -5.08 8.83
N LEU A 188 -4.26 -4.54 9.26
CA LEU A 188 -5.13 -3.72 8.43
C LEU A 188 -4.47 -2.37 8.15
N THR A 189 -4.63 -1.87 6.93
CA THR A 189 -4.22 -0.52 6.53
C THR A 189 -5.36 0.22 5.86
N PHE A 190 -5.40 1.55 6.01
CA PHE A 190 -6.54 2.40 5.69
C PHE A 190 -6.14 3.59 4.82
N ALA A 191 -6.92 3.86 3.78
CA ALA A 191 -6.82 5.06 2.97
C ALA A 191 -8.16 5.80 2.96
N ARG A 192 -8.12 7.07 3.34
CA ARG A 192 -9.26 7.98 3.20
C ARG A 192 -9.55 8.21 1.71
N ARG A 193 -10.83 8.13 1.34
CA ARG A 193 -11.36 8.41 0.00
C ARG A 193 -11.86 9.85 -0.04
N GLU A 194 -12.05 10.39 -1.25
CA GLU A 194 -12.35 11.81 -1.47
C GLU A 194 -13.69 12.25 -0.88
N ASP A 195 -14.67 11.35 -0.79
CA ASP A 195 -15.96 11.58 -0.17
C ASP A 195 -15.95 11.46 1.37
N GLY A 196 -14.78 11.18 1.98
CA GLY A 196 -14.62 10.98 3.41
C GLY A 196 -14.81 9.52 3.88
N SER A 197 -15.23 8.62 2.98
CA SER A 197 -15.26 7.19 3.25
C SER A 197 -13.84 6.60 3.29
N TYR A 198 -13.70 5.32 3.65
CA TYR A 198 -12.40 4.67 3.73
C TYR A 198 -12.35 3.39 2.94
N LEU A 199 -11.21 3.19 2.27
CA LEU A 199 -10.76 1.92 1.74
C LEU A 199 -9.81 1.28 2.76
N MET A 200 -9.94 -0.03 2.97
CA MET A 200 -9.04 -0.81 3.82
C MET A 200 -8.50 -2.01 3.06
N VAL A 201 -7.21 -2.30 3.22
CA VAL A 201 -6.58 -3.54 2.75
C VAL A 201 -6.21 -4.40 3.95
N CYS A 202 -6.68 -5.64 4.02
CA CYS A 202 -6.29 -6.58 5.08
C CYS A 202 -4.99 -7.31 4.75
N ARG A 203 -4.38 -7.98 5.74
CA ARG A 203 -3.15 -8.78 5.57
C ARG A 203 -3.14 -9.65 4.31
N GLY A 204 -4.23 -10.35 4.00
CA GLY A 204 -4.32 -11.20 2.80
C GLY A 204 -4.54 -10.47 1.47
N GLY A 205 -4.55 -9.14 1.44
CA GLY A 205 -4.81 -8.35 0.24
C GLY A 205 -6.28 -8.27 -0.16
N GLY A 206 -7.21 -8.49 0.77
CA GLY A 206 -8.63 -8.23 0.55
C GLY A 206 -8.92 -6.74 0.66
N VAL A 207 -9.74 -6.19 -0.25
CA VAL A 207 -10.15 -4.78 -0.24
C VAL A 207 -11.55 -4.65 0.34
N TRP A 208 -11.69 -3.70 1.25
CA TRP A 208 -12.92 -3.41 1.99
C TRP A 208 -13.22 -1.92 1.93
N VAL A 209 -14.50 -1.55 2.02
CA VAL A 209 -14.93 -0.16 2.09
C VAL A 209 -15.84 0.07 3.29
N SER A 210 -15.65 1.19 3.97
CA SER A 210 -16.56 1.72 4.98
C SER A 210 -17.01 3.11 4.58
N ARG A 211 -18.32 3.37 4.57
CA ARG A 211 -18.89 4.67 4.17
C ARG A 211 -18.47 5.80 5.10
N ASP A 212 -18.41 5.54 6.40
CA ASP A 212 -18.08 6.53 7.43
C ASP A 212 -16.64 6.40 7.96
N GLY A 213 -15.91 5.39 7.48
CA GLY A 213 -14.55 5.08 7.93
C GLY A 213 -14.47 4.31 9.24
N PHE A 214 -15.60 4.04 9.87
CA PHE A 214 -15.64 3.42 11.18
C PHE A 214 -16.27 2.04 11.12
N SER A 215 -17.51 1.89 10.64
CA SER A 215 -18.20 0.61 10.68
C SER A 215 -19.53 0.63 9.91
N PRO A 216 -19.92 -0.44 9.20
CA PRO A 216 -19.12 -1.62 8.89
C PRO A 216 -18.02 -1.34 7.88
N TYR A 217 -17.05 -2.25 7.82
CA TYR A 217 -16.21 -2.46 6.64
C TYR A 217 -16.76 -3.65 5.85
N GLU A 218 -17.04 -3.42 4.56
CA GLU A 218 -17.66 -4.38 3.65
C GLU A 218 -16.67 -4.85 2.59
N GLN A 219 -16.45 -6.17 2.45
CA GLN A 219 -15.48 -6.73 1.50
C GLN A 219 -15.98 -6.61 0.06
N LEU A 220 -15.08 -6.21 -0.85
CA LEU A 220 -15.38 -6.06 -2.28
C LEU A 220 -14.66 -7.10 -3.15
N THR A 221 -13.45 -7.54 -2.76
CA THR A 221 -12.66 -8.52 -3.51
C THR A 221 -12.80 -9.93 -2.97
N ASP A 222 -12.71 -10.93 -3.84
CA ASP A 222 -12.78 -12.36 -3.54
C ASP A 222 -11.40 -13.04 -3.49
N ARG A 223 -10.36 -12.30 -3.85
CA ARG A 223 -8.96 -12.74 -3.92
C ARG A 223 -8.01 -11.63 -3.47
N SER A 224 -6.76 -12.03 -3.26
CA SER A 224 -5.68 -11.09 -2.94
C SER A 224 -5.44 -10.15 -4.11
N VAL A 225 -5.25 -8.87 -3.83
CA VAL A 225 -4.82 -7.85 -4.81
C VAL A 225 -3.31 -7.71 -4.91
N TYR A 226 -2.54 -8.51 -4.16
CA TYR A 226 -1.07 -8.46 -4.20
C TYR A 226 -0.51 -9.02 -5.51
N PRO A 227 0.77 -8.74 -5.80
CA PRO A 227 1.39 -9.24 -7.02
C PRO A 227 1.34 -10.78 -7.07
N PRO A 228 1.10 -11.37 -8.26
CA PRO A 228 1.00 -12.81 -8.43
C PRO A 228 2.39 -13.46 -8.48
N VAL A 229 3.22 -13.20 -7.47
CA VAL A 229 4.56 -13.76 -7.29
C VAL A 229 4.65 -14.54 -5.99
N GLU A 230 5.65 -15.40 -5.87
CA GLU A 230 5.87 -16.11 -4.62
C GLU A 230 6.30 -15.12 -3.51
N GLY A 231 5.62 -15.18 -2.37
CA GLY A 231 5.90 -14.30 -1.24
C GLY A 231 5.26 -14.78 0.05
N ARG A 232 5.78 -14.29 1.18
CA ARG A 232 5.12 -14.31 2.48
C ARG A 232 4.69 -12.89 2.81
N PHE A 233 3.57 -12.50 2.22
CA PHE A 233 3.07 -11.13 2.26
C PHE A 233 2.48 -10.77 3.61
N GLU A 234 2.91 -9.65 4.17
CA GLU A 234 2.40 -9.08 5.41
C GLU A 234 2.59 -7.55 5.40
N ASP A 235 1.97 -6.87 6.36
CA ASP A 235 2.17 -5.44 6.62
C ASP A 235 1.94 -4.53 5.40
N PRO A 236 0.77 -4.61 4.74
CA PRO A 236 0.45 -3.67 3.67
C PRO A 236 0.39 -2.24 4.21
N VAL A 237 0.66 -1.29 3.32
CA VAL A 237 0.29 0.11 3.48
C VAL A 237 -0.44 0.60 2.25
N VAL A 238 -1.61 1.17 2.44
CA VAL A 238 -2.40 1.79 1.38
C VAL A 238 -2.56 3.27 1.65
N TRP A 239 -2.39 4.09 0.62
CA TRP A 239 -2.71 5.52 0.67
C TRP A 239 -3.24 5.98 -0.67
N ARG A 240 -3.88 7.15 -0.69
CA ARG A 240 -4.38 7.77 -1.92
C ARG A 240 -3.81 9.17 -2.03
N ASP A 241 -3.15 9.49 -3.14
CA ASP A 241 -2.84 10.87 -3.47
C ASP A 241 -4.04 11.55 -4.15
N HIS A 242 -3.88 12.71 -4.75
CA HIS A 242 -4.93 13.41 -5.49
C HIS A 242 -5.38 12.69 -6.78
N LEU A 243 -4.60 11.72 -7.27
CA LEU A 243 -4.82 11.05 -8.56
C LEU A 243 -5.21 9.58 -8.41
N GLN A 244 -4.51 8.82 -7.57
CA GLN A 244 -4.59 7.36 -7.52
C GLN A 244 -4.33 6.80 -6.12
N TYR A 245 -4.68 5.53 -5.93
CA TYR A 245 -4.26 4.72 -4.80
C TYR A 245 -2.88 4.11 -5.05
N HIS A 246 -2.18 3.90 -3.95
CA HIS A 246 -0.86 3.32 -3.85
C HIS A 246 -0.92 2.20 -2.81
N LEU A 247 -0.28 1.08 -3.11
CA LEU A 247 -0.18 -0.05 -2.18
C LEU A 247 1.24 -0.56 -2.18
N ILE A 248 1.83 -0.69 -0.99
CA ILE A 248 3.07 -1.44 -0.79
C ILE A 248 2.77 -2.63 0.09
N VAL A 249 3.30 -3.80 -0.28
CA VAL A 249 3.21 -5.02 0.53
C VAL A 249 4.61 -5.62 0.72
N ASN A 250 4.92 -6.02 1.95
CA ASN A 250 6.20 -6.58 2.35
C ASN A 250 6.18 -8.11 2.24
N ASP A 251 7.17 -8.70 1.59
CA ASP A 251 7.51 -10.13 1.77
C ASP A 251 8.52 -10.24 2.91
N TRP A 252 8.03 -10.52 4.12
CA TRP A 252 8.86 -10.51 5.33
C TRP A 252 9.95 -11.57 5.32
N LEU A 253 9.75 -12.66 4.57
CA LEU A 253 10.73 -13.73 4.41
C LEU A 253 11.73 -13.42 3.29
N GLY A 254 11.24 -12.82 2.20
CA GLY A 254 12.05 -12.33 1.09
C GLY A 254 12.91 -11.11 1.42
N ARG A 255 12.51 -10.33 2.45
CA ARG A 255 13.05 -9.01 2.80
C ARG A 255 13.05 -8.06 1.60
N ILE A 256 11.93 -8.07 0.87
CA ILE A 256 11.67 -7.26 -0.31
C ILE A 256 10.20 -6.84 -0.25
N ALA A 257 9.89 -5.64 -0.70
CA ALA A 257 8.51 -5.18 -0.84
C ALA A 257 8.16 -4.86 -2.30
N TYR A 258 6.87 -4.84 -2.60
CA TYR A 258 6.34 -4.60 -3.94
C TYR A 258 5.40 -3.40 -3.95
N TYR A 259 5.46 -2.58 -5.00
CA TYR A 259 4.68 -1.36 -5.13
C TYR A 259 3.63 -1.51 -6.24
N GLN A 260 2.40 -1.11 -5.94
CA GLN A 260 1.26 -1.17 -6.84
C GLN A 260 0.51 0.15 -6.87
N ARG A 261 -0.20 0.37 -7.99
CA ARG A 261 -1.04 1.55 -8.22
C ARG A 261 -2.44 1.15 -8.65
N SER A 262 -3.43 1.97 -8.33
CA SER A 262 -4.81 1.75 -8.77
C SER A 262 -5.57 3.06 -8.87
N LYS A 263 -6.40 3.24 -9.90
CA LYS A 263 -7.30 4.39 -9.97
C LYS A 263 -8.51 4.27 -9.04
N ASP A 264 -8.94 3.05 -8.72
CA ASP A 264 -10.21 2.77 -8.04
C ASP A 264 -10.04 2.02 -6.70
N GLY A 265 -8.84 1.50 -6.42
CA GLY A 265 -8.53 0.72 -5.24
C GLY A 265 -8.93 -0.76 -5.32
N LEU A 266 -9.49 -1.22 -6.44
CA LEU A 266 -9.84 -2.63 -6.68
C LEU A 266 -8.96 -3.27 -7.75
N HIS A 267 -8.63 -2.54 -8.80
CA HIS A 267 -7.84 -3.03 -9.92
C HIS A 267 -6.44 -2.45 -9.83
N TRP A 268 -5.46 -3.31 -9.55
CA TRP A 268 -4.10 -2.91 -9.23
C TRP A 268 -3.12 -3.28 -10.34
N VAL A 269 -2.19 -2.38 -10.65
CA VAL A 269 -1.02 -2.64 -11.49
C VAL A 269 0.23 -2.66 -10.61
N THR A 270 1.07 -3.67 -10.78
CA THR A 270 2.37 -3.78 -10.08
C THR A 270 3.45 -3.06 -10.89
N GLU A 271 4.18 -2.12 -10.28
CA GLU A 271 5.34 -1.51 -10.94
C GLU A 271 6.56 -2.44 -10.93
N GLN A 272 7.42 -2.31 -11.94
CA GLN A 272 8.70 -3.01 -11.93
C GLN A 272 9.63 -2.45 -10.84
N GLY A 273 10.33 -3.36 -10.16
CA GLY A 273 11.38 -3.02 -9.21
C GLY A 273 10.96 -3.14 -7.74
N GLU A 274 11.96 -3.10 -6.86
CA GLU A 274 11.77 -3.20 -5.42
C GLU A 274 11.08 -1.94 -4.86
N ALA A 275 10.07 -2.14 -4.02
CA ALA A 275 9.47 -1.03 -3.30
C ALA A 275 10.41 -0.52 -2.21
N TYR A 276 11.00 -1.47 -1.46
CA TYR A 276 12.15 -1.28 -0.58
C TYR A 276 12.79 -2.64 -0.28
N MET A 277 14.00 -2.59 0.27
CA MET A 277 14.78 -3.74 0.75
C MET A 277 15.74 -3.26 1.86
N PRO A 278 16.41 -4.17 2.61
CA PRO A 278 17.46 -3.75 3.54
C PRO A 278 18.52 -2.85 2.90
N GLY A 279 18.88 -1.77 3.59
CA GLY A 279 19.88 -0.79 3.14
C GLY A 279 19.31 0.56 2.64
N VAL A 280 18.03 0.84 2.90
CA VAL A 280 17.38 2.11 2.50
C VAL A 280 17.56 3.28 3.48
N SER A 281 18.10 3.03 4.67
CA SER A 281 18.43 4.02 5.72
C SER A 281 19.76 4.73 5.42
N VAL A 282 19.75 5.59 4.40
CA VAL A 282 20.95 6.29 3.92
C VAL A 282 21.07 7.66 4.57
N HIS A 283 22.27 8.03 5.01
CA HIS A 283 22.61 9.34 5.58
C HIS A 283 22.97 10.35 4.47
N PRO A 284 22.97 11.66 4.74
CA PRO A 284 23.31 12.67 3.73
C PRO A 284 24.70 12.51 3.09
N ASP A 285 25.65 11.88 3.79
CA ASP A 285 27.01 11.61 3.29
C ASP A 285 27.14 10.24 2.59
N GLY A 286 26.07 9.45 2.54
CA GLY A 286 26.03 8.12 1.92
C GLY A 286 26.28 6.95 2.89
N GLN A 287 26.52 7.19 4.18
CA GLN A 287 26.55 6.12 5.18
C GLN A 287 25.20 5.39 5.24
N VAL A 288 25.21 4.08 5.45
CA VAL A 288 23.99 3.26 5.55
C VAL A 288 23.91 2.59 6.91
N GLU A 289 22.75 2.64 7.55
CA GLU A 289 22.47 1.83 8.74
C GLU A 289 21.92 0.47 8.32
N HIS A 290 22.75 -0.58 8.34
CA HIS A 290 22.39 -1.89 7.80
C HIS A 290 21.51 -2.71 8.76
N TRP A 291 20.28 -2.23 8.99
CA TRP A 291 19.23 -2.94 9.72
C TRP A 291 18.88 -4.26 9.02
N PHE A 292 18.63 -5.30 9.82
CA PHE A 292 18.36 -6.64 9.30
C PHE A 292 17.01 -6.74 8.60
N LYS A 293 15.98 -6.07 9.15
CA LYS A 293 14.60 -6.05 8.65
C LYS A 293 14.02 -4.64 8.66
N TYR A 294 13.17 -4.39 7.68
CA TYR A 294 12.34 -3.19 7.53
C TYR A 294 10.92 -3.69 7.34
N GLU A 295 10.04 -3.42 8.29
CA GLU A 295 8.66 -3.90 8.26
C GLU A 295 7.70 -2.78 8.65
N ARG A 296 6.41 -2.99 8.40
CA ARG A 296 5.34 -2.06 8.81
C ARG A 296 5.55 -0.63 8.35
N LEU A 297 5.94 -0.48 7.08
CA LEU A 297 5.98 0.81 6.43
C LEU A 297 4.67 1.56 6.69
N LYS A 298 4.77 2.83 7.09
CA LYS A 298 3.68 3.80 7.00
C LYS A 298 4.16 5.03 6.26
N VAL A 299 3.21 5.80 5.72
CA VAL A 299 3.49 7.04 5.01
C VAL A 299 2.81 8.22 5.70
N PHE A 300 3.49 9.36 5.70
CA PHE A 300 2.89 10.65 6.01
C PHE A 300 2.61 11.38 4.70
N GLN A 301 1.40 11.94 4.57
CA GLN A 301 0.92 12.54 3.34
C GLN A 301 0.88 14.08 3.42
N ASP A 302 1.14 14.76 2.31
CA ASP A 302 0.85 16.19 2.17
C ASP A 302 -0.66 16.45 1.96
N SER A 303 -1.04 17.73 1.79
CA SER A 303 -2.44 18.13 1.58
C SER A 303 -3.05 17.60 0.27
N LEU A 304 -2.24 17.11 -0.67
CA LEU A 304 -2.69 16.46 -1.90
C LEU A 304 -2.59 14.93 -1.79
N GLY A 305 -2.39 14.39 -0.59
CA GLY A 305 -2.27 12.96 -0.35
C GLY A 305 -0.96 12.35 -0.86
N ARG A 306 0.02 13.13 -1.33
CA ARG A 306 1.29 12.55 -1.78
C ARG A 306 2.12 12.15 -0.57
N ALA A 307 2.73 10.97 -0.61
CA ALA A 307 3.63 10.53 0.45
C ALA A 307 4.90 11.41 0.46
N VAL A 308 5.19 12.04 1.60
CA VAL A 308 6.36 12.93 1.80
C VAL A 308 7.36 12.40 2.82
N GLN A 309 6.98 11.34 3.54
CA GLN A 309 7.84 10.59 4.44
C GLN A 309 7.37 9.15 4.50
N ALA A 310 8.31 8.21 4.60
CA ALA A 310 8.11 6.83 5.00
C ALA A 310 8.65 6.60 6.42
N ASN A 311 7.99 5.81 7.24
CA ASN A 311 8.56 5.34 8.51
C ASN A 311 8.47 3.82 8.61
N PHE A 312 9.45 3.21 9.28
CA PHE A 312 9.62 1.76 9.35
C PHE A 312 9.84 1.32 10.78
N ALA A 313 9.38 0.10 11.08
CA ALA A 313 9.95 -0.69 12.16
C ALA A 313 11.25 -1.33 11.67
N VAL A 314 12.33 -1.18 12.42
CA VAL A 314 13.62 -1.79 12.11
C VAL A 314 14.15 -2.58 13.31
N ILE A 315 14.81 -3.70 13.01
CA ILE A 315 15.48 -4.57 13.99
C ILE A 315 16.86 -4.92 13.44
N ASP A 316 17.85 -4.95 14.31
CA ASP A 316 19.26 -5.13 13.93
C ASP A 316 19.64 -6.60 13.71
N THR A 317 18.82 -7.52 14.20
CA THR A 317 19.02 -8.97 14.09
C THR A 317 17.76 -9.71 13.63
N ILE A 318 17.85 -11.03 13.51
CA ILE A 318 16.71 -11.92 13.28
C ILE A 318 15.78 -11.84 14.50
N LYS A 319 14.46 -11.76 14.29
CA LYS A 319 13.49 -11.57 15.39
C LYS A 319 13.60 -12.58 16.54
N TRP A 320 14.07 -13.79 16.29
CA TRP A 320 14.22 -14.82 17.34
C TRP A 320 15.57 -14.75 18.08
N GLU A 321 16.49 -13.93 17.61
CA GLU A 321 17.80 -13.69 18.24
C GLU A 321 17.81 -12.42 19.09
N ASP A 322 16.76 -11.59 19.00
CA ASP A 322 16.46 -10.52 19.96
C ASP A 322 15.82 -11.17 21.20
N GLN A 323 16.64 -11.32 22.24
CA GLN A 323 16.40 -12.05 23.49
C GLN A 323 16.40 -11.08 24.69
N PRO A 324 15.79 -11.47 25.84
CA PRO A 324 15.70 -10.56 26.98
C PRO A 324 17.08 -10.18 27.56
N ASN A 325 17.34 -8.89 27.77
CA ASN A 325 18.58 -8.33 28.34
C ASN A 325 19.83 -8.62 27.49
N ASP A 326 19.68 -8.73 26.17
CA ASP A 326 20.81 -8.85 25.27
C ASP A 326 21.25 -7.45 24.75
N ASN A 327 21.94 -7.40 23.62
CA ASN A 327 22.35 -6.15 22.99
C ASN A 327 21.67 -5.96 21.62
N HIS A 328 20.50 -6.54 21.41
CA HIS A 328 19.68 -6.46 20.22
C HIS A 328 18.33 -5.82 20.55
N SER A 329 17.74 -5.10 19.60
CA SER A 329 16.42 -4.50 19.82
C SER A 329 15.84 -3.97 18.51
N SER A 330 14.70 -3.29 18.61
CA SER A 330 14.02 -2.64 17.49
C SER A 330 13.65 -1.20 17.80
N LYS A 331 13.65 -0.38 16.75
CA LYS A 331 13.23 1.03 16.81
C LYS A 331 12.32 1.38 15.64
N ASN A 332 11.73 2.57 15.70
CA ASN A 332 11.09 3.17 14.54
C ASN A 332 12.00 4.27 13.96
N ILE A 333 12.15 4.28 12.63
CA ILE A 333 12.91 5.29 11.89
C ILE A 333 12.03 6.00 10.86
N CYS A 334 12.39 7.22 10.50
CA CYS A 334 11.70 8.09 9.55
C CYS A 334 12.62 8.50 8.40
N ILE A 335 12.15 8.31 7.17
CA ILE A 335 12.89 8.58 5.92
C ILE A 335 12.06 9.53 5.05
N PRO A 336 12.54 10.74 4.71
CA PRO A 336 11.83 11.63 3.80
C PRO A 336 11.63 10.99 2.42
N LEU A 337 10.52 11.30 1.76
CA LEU A 337 10.22 10.85 0.41
C LEU A 337 10.21 12.03 -0.56
N ASN A 338 10.78 11.83 -1.74
CA ASN A 338 10.50 12.67 -2.88
C ASN A 338 8.99 12.56 -3.19
N LYS A 339 8.24 13.66 -3.06
CA LYS A 339 6.78 13.70 -3.27
C LYS A 339 6.36 13.62 -4.75
N GLY A 340 7.31 13.80 -5.66
CA GLY A 340 7.05 13.89 -7.10
C GLY A 340 6.43 15.23 -7.52
N VAL A 341 6.32 15.44 -8.83
CA VAL A 341 5.74 16.65 -9.44
C VAL A 341 4.28 16.41 -9.85
N LEU A 342 3.49 17.48 -9.85
CA LEU A 342 2.09 17.46 -10.31
C LEU A 342 2.03 17.58 -11.84
N LEU A 343 1.36 16.61 -12.47
CA LEU A 343 1.34 16.46 -13.92
C LEU A 343 -0.08 16.29 -14.45
N GLU A 344 -0.34 16.86 -15.62
CA GLU A 344 -1.63 16.77 -16.32
C GLU A 344 -1.36 16.68 -17.83
N VAL A 345 -1.93 15.68 -18.49
CA VAL A 345 -1.96 15.59 -19.95
C VAL A 345 -3.04 16.52 -20.50
N LEU A 346 -2.72 17.28 -21.54
CA LEU A 346 -3.63 18.27 -22.13
C LEU A 346 -4.32 17.77 -23.41
N ASN A 347 -3.86 16.65 -23.98
CA ASN A 347 -4.50 15.99 -25.12
C ASN A 347 -5.94 15.59 -24.77
N ARG A 348 -6.92 16.08 -25.55
CA ARG A 348 -8.34 15.74 -25.35
C ARG A 348 -8.69 14.36 -25.90
N ASP A 349 -8.10 13.99 -27.03
CA ASP A 349 -8.27 12.67 -27.63
C ASP A 349 -7.41 11.65 -26.88
N THR A 350 -7.89 10.40 -26.84
CA THR A 350 -7.15 9.27 -26.25
C THR A 350 -5.77 9.15 -26.90
N ILE A 351 -4.72 9.08 -26.07
CA ILE A 351 -3.36 8.81 -26.55
C ILE A 351 -3.29 7.37 -27.03
N THR A 352 -2.82 7.18 -28.26
CA THR A 352 -2.58 5.88 -28.89
C THR A 352 -1.14 5.79 -29.38
N ALA A 353 -0.76 4.65 -29.97
CA ALA A 353 0.54 4.49 -30.62
C ALA A 353 0.76 5.49 -31.78
N ASP A 354 -0.31 6.01 -32.38
CA ASP A 354 -0.25 6.93 -33.51
C ASP A 354 -0.18 8.40 -33.11
N THR A 355 -0.43 8.73 -31.83
CA THR A 355 -0.37 10.09 -31.31
C THR A 355 1.01 10.68 -31.56
N LYS A 356 1.06 11.77 -32.32
CA LYS A 356 2.32 12.43 -32.74
C LYS A 356 2.91 13.33 -31.68
N THR A 357 2.06 13.87 -30.82
CA THR A 357 2.44 14.89 -29.86
C THR A 357 1.64 14.72 -28.58
N ILE A 358 2.35 14.68 -27.45
CA ILE A 358 1.74 14.63 -26.13
C ILE A 358 2.13 15.89 -25.37
N GLU A 359 1.15 16.66 -24.91
CA GLU A 359 1.37 17.87 -24.14
C GLU A 359 1.13 17.59 -22.66
N VAL A 360 2.15 17.81 -21.84
CA VAL A 360 2.10 17.59 -20.39
C VAL A 360 2.36 18.91 -19.67
N ARG A 361 1.43 19.33 -18.83
CA ARG A 361 1.62 20.44 -17.89
C ARG A 361 2.34 19.93 -16.64
N ILE A 362 3.45 20.56 -16.31
CA ILE A 362 4.15 20.45 -15.02
C ILE A 362 3.77 21.68 -14.19
N ARG A 363 3.06 21.46 -13.08
CA ARG A 363 2.56 22.57 -12.25
C ARG A 363 3.64 23.13 -11.34
N ALA A 364 3.59 24.44 -11.12
CA ALA A 364 4.39 25.08 -10.09
C ALA A 364 3.84 24.80 -8.69
N GLU A 365 4.76 24.66 -7.73
CA GLU A 365 4.44 24.57 -6.32
C GLU A 365 5.21 25.63 -5.53
N LYS A 366 4.89 25.80 -4.25
CA LYS A 366 5.58 26.78 -3.37
C LYS A 366 7.09 26.56 -3.34
N ASP A 367 7.52 25.31 -3.41
CA ASP A 367 8.90 24.83 -3.31
C ASP A 367 9.49 24.35 -4.65
N PHE A 368 8.78 24.57 -5.77
CA PHE A 368 9.18 24.09 -7.10
C PHE A 368 8.73 25.04 -8.22
N ASP A 369 9.70 25.61 -8.94
CA ASP A 369 9.46 26.48 -10.11
C ASP A 369 9.82 25.70 -11.38
N PRO A 370 8.85 25.08 -12.08
CA PRO A 370 9.14 24.20 -13.20
C PRO A 370 9.82 24.92 -14.37
N GLN A 371 9.65 26.24 -14.49
CA GLN A 371 10.28 27.02 -15.54
C GLN A 371 11.78 27.22 -15.30
N LYS A 372 12.21 27.18 -14.04
CA LYS A 372 13.62 27.34 -13.65
C LYS A 372 14.29 26.02 -13.32
N ASP A 373 13.58 25.11 -12.67
CA ASP A 373 14.17 23.93 -12.06
C ASP A 373 14.26 22.76 -13.04
N VAL A 374 13.30 22.58 -13.94
CA VAL A 374 13.25 21.39 -14.82
C VAL A 374 14.38 21.43 -15.86
N ASP A 375 15.14 20.32 -15.97
CA ASP A 375 15.94 20.05 -17.16
C ASP A 375 15.07 19.33 -18.20
N VAL A 376 14.48 20.10 -19.10
CA VAL A 376 13.52 19.60 -20.10
C VAL A 376 14.11 18.51 -20.98
N LYS A 377 15.41 18.56 -21.30
CA LYS A 377 16.06 17.59 -22.19
C LYS A 377 16.19 16.20 -21.55
N SER A 378 16.20 16.15 -20.22
CA SER A 378 16.28 14.91 -19.45
C SER A 378 14.96 14.13 -19.43
N LEU A 379 13.83 14.78 -19.72
CA LEU A 379 12.50 14.22 -19.49
C LEU A 379 12.20 13.04 -20.43
N ARG A 380 11.53 12.04 -19.86
CA ARG A 380 10.86 10.93 -20.54
C ARG A 380 9.44 10.82 -20.03
N PHE A 381 8.50 10.54 -20.94
CA PHE A 381 7.08 10.42 -20.62
C PHE A 381 6.42 9.27 -21.38
N GLY A 382 5.51 8.55 -20.74
CA GLY A 382 4.84 7.40 -21.35
C GLY A 382 4.28 6.42 -20.32
N ALA A 383 3.90 5.24 -20.77
CA ALA A 383 3.56 4.12 -19.91
C ALA A 383 4.75 3.79 -18.99
N PHE A 384 4.46 3.40 -17.75
CA PHE A 384 5.51 3.10 -16.77
C PHE A 384 6.43 1.95 -17.23
N SER A 385 5.90 0.99 -18.00
CA SER A 385 6.63 -0.14 -18.60
C SER A 385 7.69 0.27 -19.62
N GLU A 386 7.61 1.48 -20.17
CA GLU A 386 8.62 2.06 -21.05
C GLU A 386 9.56 2.97 -20.29
N VAL A 387 8.99 3.90 -19.53
CA VAL A 387 9.72 4.96 -18.83
C VAL A 387 10.66 4.38 -17.76
N ASN A 388 10.27 3.30 -17.08
CA ASN A 388 11.09 2.63 -16.06
C ASN A 388 12.41 2.07 -16.61
N PHE A 389 12.56 1.94 -17.93
CA PHE A 389 13.78 1.47 -18.60
C PHE A 389 14.47 2.58 -19.41
N GLY A 390 14.15 3.84 -19.14
CA GLY A 390 14.74 5.00 -19.84
C GLY A 390 14.24 5.20 -21.28
N ARG A 391 13.20 4.45 -21.69
CA ARG A 391 12.50 4.63 -22.98
C ARG A 391 11.40 5.69 -22.82
N GLY A 392 10.30 5.57 -23.55
CA GLY A 392 9.23 6.57 -23.58
C GLY A 392 9.53 7.76 -24.51
N CYS A 393 8.56 8.66 -24.63
CA CYS A 393 8.64 9.83 -25.48
C CYS A 393 9.69 10.83 -24.97
N LYS A 394 10.31 11.56 -25.89
CA LYS A 394 11.29 12.59 -25.59
C LYS A 394 10.65 13.96 -25.66
N ALA A 395 11.05 14.86 -24.76
CA ALA A 395 10.65 16.25 -24.82
C ALA A 395 11.25 16.92 -26.07
N ILE A 396 10.41 17.57 -26.87
CA ILE A 396 10.78 18.32 -28.08
C ILE A 396 10.99 19.80 -27.73
N ARG A 397 10.02 20.38 -27.03
CA ARG A 397 10.01 21.80 -26.65
C ARG A 397 9.19 22.03 -25.39
N SER A 398 9.33 23.20 -24.80
CA SER A 398 8.50 23.64 -23.71
C SER A 398 8.14 25.12 -23.84
N HIS A 399 7.02 25.50 -23.24
CA HIS A 399 6.60 26.88 -23.15
C HIS A 399 5.93 27.15 -21.80
N LYS A 400 5.89 28.44 -21.42
CA LYS A 400 5.44 28.88 -20.11
C LYS A 400 3.95 29.21 -20.16
N VAL A 401 3.20 28.77 -19.15
CA VAL A 401 1.80 29.17 -18.95
C VAL A 401 1.60 29.58 -17.50
N GLY A 402 1.48 30.88 -17.27
CA GLY A 402 1.52 31.42 -15.90
C GLY A 402 2.84 31.05 -15.22
N LYS A 403 2.76 30.35 -14.08
CA LYS A 403 3.93 29.80 -13.36
C LYS A 403 4.29 28.37 -13.79
N ASP A 404 3.40 27.70 -14.52
CA ASP A 404 3.57 26.31 -14.92
C ASP A 404 4.46 26.21 -16.17
N LEU A 405 4.91 24.99 -16.47
CA LEU A 405 5.62 24.65 -17.70
C LEU A 405 4.81 23.61 -18.48
N ILE A 406 4.52 23.89 -19.74
CA ILE A 406 3.99 22.87 -20.66
C ILE A 406 5.15 22.31 -21.45
N VAL A 407 5.29 20.99 -21.45
CA VAL A 407 6.29 20.25 -22.22
C VAL A 407 5.59 19.43 -23.29
N GLU A 408 6.09 19.55 -24.51
CA GLU A 408 5.62 18.80 -25.66
C GLU A 408 6.56 17.61 -25.93
N PHE A 409 6.01 16.40 -26.01
CA PHE A 409 6.73 15.16 -26.27
C PHE A 409 6.42 14.59 -27.66
N ASP A 410 7.38 13.88 -28.27
CA ASP A 410 7.32 13.37 -29.64
C ASP A 410 6.36 12.21 -29.92
N GLY A 411 5.58 11.78 -28.92
CA GLY A 411 4.54 10.74 -29.02
C GLY A 411 5.05 9.32 -29.34
N ALA A 412 6.20 9.20 -29.99
CA ALA A 412 6.84 7.96 -30.38
C ALA A 412 7.28 7.16 -29.14
N GLY A 413 6.97 5.86 -29.14
CA GLY A 413 7.34 4.98 -28.03
C GLY A 413 6.61 5.29 -26.73
N ASN A 414 5.44 5.95 -26.77
CA ASN A 414 4.67 6.26 -25.56
C ASN A 414 4.26 5.01 -24.77
N GLY A 415 4.03 3.88 -25.44
CA GLY A 415 3.68 2.60 -24.82
C GLY A 415 2.29 2.53 -24.18
N MET A 416 1.46 3.56 -24.32
CA MET A 416 0.13 3.61 -23.70
C MET A 416 -0.74 2.46 -24.18
N GLN A 417 -1.38 1.79 -23.23
CA GLN A 417 -2.42 0.79 -23.48
C GLN A 417 -3.80 1.40 -23.17
N PRO A 418 -4.91 0.81 -23.68
CA PRO A 418 -6.25 1.34 -23.46
C PRO A 418 -6.66 1.46 -21.97
N ASP A 419 -6.02 0.70 -21.09
CA ASP A 419 -6.24 0.68 -19.64
C ASP A 419 -5.25 1.56 -18.84
N GLU A 420 -4.33 2.27 -19.51
CA GLU A 420 -3.44 3.23 -18.85
C GLU A 420 -4.26 4.38 -18.25
N PHE A 421 -4.02 4.65 -16.97
CA PHE A 421 -4.77 5.63 -16.19
C PHE A 421 -3.90 6.71 -15.58
N ALA A 422 -2.58 6.52 -15.53
CA ALA A 422 -1.68 7.45 -14.89
C ALA A 422 -0.26 7.25 -15.46
N PRO A 423 0.02 7.76 -16.68
CA PRO A 423 1.32 7.64 -17.29
C PRO A 423 2.42 8.34 -16.48
N LYS A 424 3.63 7.82 -16.58
CA LYS A 424 4.77 8.20 -15.75
C LYS A 424 5.65 9.21 -16.47
N LEU A 425 6.22 10.13 -15.69
CA LEU A 425 7.33 11.00 -16.08
C LEU A 425 8.55 10.64 -15.25
N LEU A 426 9.72 10.55 -15.90
CA LEU A 426 11.02 10.54 -15.25
C LEU A 426 11.94 11.58 -15.88
N GLY A 427 12.81 12.17 -15.08
CA GLY A 427 13.83 13.10 -15.55
C GLY A 427 14.62 13.70 -14.40
N ARG A 428 15.23 14.84 -14.66
CA ARG A 428 16.10 15.55 -13.72
C ARG A 428 15.72 17.02 -13.65
N ASP A 429 15.99 17.61 -12.50
CA ASP A 429 16.11 19.05 -12.41
C ASP A 429 17.51 19.50 -12.88
N LYS A 430 17.73 20.81 -12.99
CA LYS A 430 19.01 21.39 -13.41
C LYS A 430 20.15 21.16 -12.40
N LYS A 431 19.85 20.64 -11.21
CA LYS A 431 20.83 20.24 -10.19
C LYS A 431 21.09 18.73 -10.21
N GLY A 432 20.50 17.99 -11.15
CA GLY A 432 20.65 16.54 -11.27
C GLY A 432 19.77 15.73 -10.30
N ARG A 433 18.87 16.37 -9.55
CA ARG A 433 17.95 15.67 -8.64
C ARG A 433 16.83 15.00 -9.44
N LEU A 434 16.41 13.82 -8.99
CA LEU A 434 15.34 13.05 -9.61
C LEU A 434 14.02 13.85 -9.67
N LEU A 435 13.45 13.97 -10.87
CA LEU A 435 12.05 14.33 -11.08
C LEU A 435 11.28 13.08 -11.48
N TYR A 436 10.18 12.84 -10.78
CA TYR A 436 9.21 11.82 -11.16
C TYR A 436 7.79 12.32 -10.91
N GLY A 437 6.82 11.71 -11.59
CA GLY A 437 5.41 11.93 -11.29
C GLY A 437 4.53 11.05 -12.16
N TYR A 438 3.23 11.07 -11.89
CA TYR A 438 2.21 10.47 -12.75
C TYR A 438 1.24 11.55 -13.20
N ALA A 439 0.83 11.51 -14.46
CA ALA A 439 -0.05 12.52 -15.03
C ALA A 439 -1.50 12.07 -15.05
N SER A 440 -2.42 13.00 -14.77
CA SER A 440 -3.83 12.78 -15.05
C SER A 440 -4.08 12.78 -16.57
N LEU A 441 -5.07 12.00 -16.98
CA LEU A 441 -5.59 11.93 -18.35
C LEU A 441 -7.01 12.51 -18.38
N PRO A 442 -7.32 13.47 -19.26
CA PRO A 442 -8.61 14.17 -19.23
C PRO A 442 -9.80 13.30 -19.69
N TYR A 443 -9.53 12.16 -20.31
CA TYR A 443 -10.50 11.18 -20.77
C TYR A 443 -10.64 9.96 -19.83
N VAL A 444 -9.97 9.97 -18.67
CA VAL A 444 -10.08 8.91 -17.65
C VAL A 444 -10.98 9.37 -16.52
N ASP A 445 -11.91 8.50 -16.13
CA ASP A 445 -12.72 8.67 -14.92
C ASP A 445 -11.94 8.21 -13.68
N TYR A 446 -11.60 9.16 -12.81
CA TYR A 446 -10.92 8.94 -11.53
C TYR A 446 -11.87 8.84 -10.33
N HIS A 447 -13.18 8.97 -10.57
CA HIS A 447 -14.23 8.83 -9.58
C HIS A 447 -15.24 7.76 -9.99
N PRO A 448 -14.80 6.56 -10.41
CA PRO A 448 -15.70 5.60 -11.02
C PRO A 448 -16.79 5.13 -10.05
N ALA A 449 -17.94 4.75 -10.62
CA ALA A 449 -18.92 3.91 -9.94
C ALA A 449 -18.33 2.51 -9.69
N MET A 450 -18.75 1.85 -8.61
CA MET A 450 -18.21 0.53 -8.22
C MET A 450 -19.37 -0.35 -7.76
N LEU A 451 -20.07 -0.96 -8.72
CA LEU A 451 -21.17 -1.87 -8.42
C LEU A 451 -20.64 -3.17 -7.82
N SER A 452 -21.27 -3.60 -6.73
CA SER A 452 -20.92 -4.83 -6.05
C SER A 452 -22.16 -5.52 -5.49
N ALA A 453 -22.34 -6.79 -5.85
CA ALA A 453 -23.44 -7.62 -5.39
C ALA A 453 -23.14 -8.28 -4.04
N ALA A 454 -24.19 -8.44 -3.24
CA ALA A 454 -24.28 -9.47 -2.21
C ALA A 454 -24.64 -10.82 -2.87
N TYR A 455 -24.50 -11.91 -2.12
CA TYR A 455 -24.77 -13.26 -2.64
C TYR A 455 -26.23 -13.41 -3.11
N PRO A 456 -26.47 -13.88 -4.36
CA PRO A 456 -27.82 -14.13 -4.89
C PRO A 456 -28.51 -15.31 -4.19
N MET A 457 -29.64 -15.06 -3.54
CA MET A 457 -30.45 -16.09 -2.87
C MET A 457 -31.44 -16.73 -3.87
N TYR A 458 -31.41 -18.04 -4.01
CA TYR A 458 -32.30 -18.79 -4.90
C TYR A 458 -33.60 -19.22 -4.23
N ASP A 459 -34.72 -18.80 -4.82
CA ASP A 459 -36.08 -19.20 -4.47
C ASP A 459 -36.50 -20.38 -5.36
N LYS A 460 -36.55 -21.58 -4.76
CA LYS A 460 -36.88 -22.84 -5.48
C LYS A 460 -38.31 -22.86 -6.01
N GLU A 461 -39.27 -22.27 -5.29
CA GLU A 461 -40.68 -22.27 -5.67
C GLU A 461 -40.94 -21.27 -6.80
N GLY A 462 -40.40 -20.07 -6.65
CA GLY A 462 -40.52 -19.01 -7.65
C GLY A 462 -39.54 -19.12 -8.82
N LYS A 463 -38.61 -20.08 -8.79
CA LYS A 463 -37.54 -20.27 -9.80
C LYS A 463 -36.80 -18.98 -10.13
N ALA A 464 -36.41 -18.23 -9.11
CA ALA A 464 -35.81 -16.92 -9.28
C ALA A 464 -34.69 -16.67 -8.26
N LEU A 465 -33.78 -15.77 -8.60
CA LEU A 465 -32.77 -15.24 -7.70
C LEU A 465 -33.22 -13.90 -7.14
N THR A 466 -32.93 -13.65 -5.87
CA THR A 466 -32.98 -12.32 -5.27
C THR A 466 -31.58 -11.90 -4.86
N LEU A 467 -31.11 -10.74 -5.32
CA LEU A 467 -29.80 -10.21 -4.96
C LEU A 467 -29.87 -8.73 -4.68
N GLU A 468 -28.97 -8.27 -3.82
CA GLU A 468 -28.74 -6.86 -3.55
C GLU A 468 -27.48 -6.40 -4.31
N VAL A 469 -27.58 -5.25 -4.98
CA VAL A 469 -26.45 -4.57 -5.60
C VAL A 469 -26.29 -3.19 -4.96
N LYS A 470 -25.06 -2.84 -4.61
CA LYS A 470 -24.71 -1.55 -4.00
C LYS A 470 -23.58 -0.89 -4.79
N ASN A 471 -23.67 0.43 -4.94
CA ASN A 471 -22.59 1.22 -5.54
C ASN A 471 -21.63 1.73 -4.45
N TYR A 472 -20.40 1.24 -4.43
CA TYR A 472 -19.34 1.71 -3.52
C TYR A 472 -18.48 2.82 -4.12
N GLY A 473 -18.75 3.19 -5.37
CA GLY A 473 -17.98 4.18 -6.12
C GLY A 473 -18.29 5.61 -5.71
N LEU A 474 -17.55 6.53 -6.30
CA LEU A 474 -17.62 7.96 -5.98
C LEU A 474 -18.59 8.72 -6.88
N SER A 475 -19.08 8.08 -7.95
CA SER A 475 -20.07 8.62 -8.89
C SER A 475 -21.26 7.67 -9.06
N SER A 476 -22.36 8.20 -9.60
CA SER A 476 -23.50 7.39 -10.00
C SER A 476 -23.10 6.38 -11.07
N SER A 477 -23.58 5.14 -10.96
CA SER A 477 -23.36 4.14 -12.01
C SER A 477 -24.14 4.48 -13.27
N ALA A 478 -23.64 4.04 -14.42
CA ALA A 478 -24.47 3.91 -15.61
C ALA A 478 -25.55 2.82 -15.39
N PRO A 479 -26.60 2.76 -16.23
CA PRO A 479 -27.41 1.56 -16.35
C PRO A 479 -26.51 0.38 -16.71
N SER A 480 -26.69 -0.76 -16.04
CA SER A 480 -25.84 -1.93 -16.27
C SER A 480 -26.67 -3.20 -16.43
N GLN A 481 -26.21 -4.09 -17.30
CA GLN A 481 -26.67 -5.46 -17.33
C GLN A 481 -25.98 -6.23 -16.21
N ILE A 482 -26.72 -7.11 -15.57
CA ILE A 482 -26.21 -8.06 -14.58
C ILE A 482 -26.41 -9.46 -15.12
N VAL A 483 -25.36 -10.27 -15.03
CA VAL A 483 -25.39 -11.69 -15.38
C VAL A 483 -24.94 -12.48 -14.17
N VAL A 484 -25.77 -13.44 -13.73
CA VAL A 484 -25.42 -14.39 -12.67
C VAL A 484 -25.08 -15.72 -13.32
N GLU A 485 -23.92 -16.27 -13.02
CA GLU A 485 -23.44 -17.55 -13.50
C GLU A 485 -23.29 -18.56 -12.36
N ALA A 486 -23.69 -19.80 -12.63
CA ALA A 486 -23.55 -20.94 -11.73
C ALA A 486 -22.98 -22.13 -12.52
N GLY A 487 -21.91 -22.75 -12.02
CA GLY A 487 -21.25 -23.86 -12.72
C GLY A 487 -20.73 -23.52 -14.13
N GLY A 488 -20.38 -22.24 -14.39
CA GLY A 488 -19.91 -21.76 -15.70
C GLY A 488 -21.00 -21.57 -16.75
N ARG A 489 -22.27 -21.55 -16.34
CA ARG A 489 -23.43 -21.33 -17.20
C ARG A 489 -24.21 -20.13 -16.68
N LYS A 490 -24.80 -19.34 -17.59
CA LYS A 490 -25.73 -18.26 -17.23
C LYS A 490 -26.95 -18.84 -16.51
N LEU A 491 -27.12 -18.44 -15.25
CA LEU A 491 -28.24 -18.82 -14.40
C LEU A 491 -29.38 -17.81 -14.50
N ALA A 492 -29.06 -16.51 -14.53
CA ALA A 492 -30.04 -15.45 -14.69
C ALA A 492 -29.38 -14.19 -15.25
N GLU A 493 -30.18 -13.28 -15.79
CA GLU A 493 -29.75 -11.94 -16.17
C GLU A 493 -30.81 -10.89 -15.90
N GLY A 494 -30.39 -9.63 -15.80
CA GLY A 494 -31.28 -8.51 -15.61
C GLY A 494 -30.62 -7.18 -15.90
N GLN A 495 -31.36 -6.10 -15.67
CA GLN A 495 -30.88 -4.73 -15.79
C GLN A 495 -30.99 -4.04 -14.44
N ILE A 496 -30.02 -3.19 -14.14
CA ILE A 496 -30.07 -2.30 -13.00
C ILE A 496 -30.03 -0.86 -13.47
N ALA A 497 -30.92 -0.04 -12.89
CA ALA A 497 -30.91 1.40 -13.10
C ALA A 497 -29.66 2.03 -12.47
N PRO A 498 -29.29 3.26 -12.89
CA PRO A 498 -28.24 4.04 -12.24
C PRO A 498 -28.39 4.08 -10.72
N LEU A 499 -27.33 3.73 -10.00
CA LEU A 499 -27.26 3.84 -8.55
C LEU A 499 -26.34 4.98 -8.15
N ALA A 500 -26.85 5.92 -7.34
CA ALA A 500 -26.02 6.92 -6.69
C ALA A 500 -24.96 6.28 -5.77
N PRO A 501 -23.88 6.98 -5.39
CA PRO A 501 -22.93 6.49 -4.40
C PRO A 501 -23.61 6.00 -3.12
N TYR A 502 -23.25 4.80 -2.68
CA TYR A 502 -23.83 4.06 -1.56
C TYR A 502 -25.32 3.72 -1.65
N ALA A 503 -25.98 4.00 -2.78
CA ALA A 503 -27.31 3.50 -3.02
C ALA A 503 -27.29 2.00 -3.28
N THR A 504 -28.40 1.37 -2.91
CA THR A 504 -28.62 -0.06 -3.00
C THR A 504 -29.89 -0.31 -3.80
N ALA A 505 -29.91 -1.35 -4.62
CA ALA A 505 -31.13 -1.89 -5.20
C ALA A 505 -31.21 -3.40 -5.02
N ALA A 506 -32.42 -3.88 -4.73
CA ALA A 506 -32.76 -5.29 -4.76
C ALA A 506 -33.29 -5.66 -6.15
N LEU A 507 -32.87 -6.80 -6.66
CA LEU A 507 -33.29 -7.34 -7.94
C LEU A 507 -33.87 -8.73 -7.74
N ARG A 508 -34.94 -9.02 -8.47
CA ARG A 508 -35.45 -10.38 -8.65
C ARG A 508 -35.23 -10.77 -10.11
N LEU A 509 -34.49 -11.85 -10.34
CA LEU A 509 -34.13 -12.33 -11.67
C LEU A 509 -34.70 -13.74 -11.85
N ASP A 510 -35.45 -13.96 -12.93
CA ASP A 510 -35.93 -15.29 -13.26
C ASP A 510 -34.75 -16.20 -13.64
N SER A 511 -34.79 -17.44 -13.17
CA SER A 511 -33.73 -18.41 -13.38
C SER A 511 -33.95 -19.19 -14.67
N ASP A 512 -32.92 -19.29 -15.51
CA ASP A 512 -32.95 -20.01 -16.79
C ASP A 512 -33.08 -21.53 -16.59
N PHE A 513 -32.63 -22.05 -15.44
CA PHE A 513 -32.74 -23.45 -15.06
C PHE A 513 -32.82 -23.62 -13.53
N VAL A 514 -33.08 -24.84 -13.06
CA VAL A 514 -33.02 -25.16 -11.62
C VAL A 514 -31.58 -25.56 -11.26
N PRO A 515 -30.83 -24.74 -10.51
CA PRO A 515 -29.46 -25.04 -10.14
C PRO A 515 -29.39 -26.10 -9.03
N THR A 516 -28.31 -26.89 -9.05
CA THR A 516 -27.96 -27.82 -7.98
C THR A 516 -27.35 -27.10 -6.77
N GLU A 517 -27.30 -27.74 -5.61
CA GLU A 517 -26.66 -27.16 -4.41
C GLU A 517 -25.18 -26.87 -4.64
N LYS A 518 -24.49 -27.73 -5.42
CA LYS A 518 -23.11 -27.51 -5.80
C LYS A 518 -22.94 -26.27 -6.68
N GLU A 519 -23.84 -26.05 -7.64
CA GLU A 519 -23.83 -24.85 -8.48
C GLU A 519 -24.13 -23.58 -7.68
N LEU A 520 -24.98 -23.66 -6.64
CA LEU A 520 -25.26 -22.53 -5.76
C LEU A 520 -24.08 -22.20 -4.83
N SER A 521 -23.28 -23.18 -4.40
CA SER A 521 -22.16 -22.91 -3.47
C SER A 521 -21.12 -21.88 -3.94
N ASP A 522 -21.06 -21.59 -5.25
CA ASP A 522 -20.16 -20.61 -5.86
C ASP A 522 -20.86 -19.94 -7.05
N LEU A 523 -21.27 -18.68 -6.86
CA LEU A 523 -21.92 -17.85 -7.88
C LEU A 523 -20.99 -16.73 -8.33
N THR A 524 -21.02 -16.45 -9.63
CA THR A 524 -20.36 -15.27 -10.20
C THR A 524 -21.40 -14.28 -10.67
N VAL A 525 -21.31 -13.04 -10.20
CA VAL A 525 -22.13 -11.91 -10.65
C VAL A 525 -21.25 -10.97 -11.46
N THR A 526 -21.58 -10.76 -12.72
CA THR A 526 -20.83 -9.90 -13.64
C THR A 526 -21.70 -8.71 -14.08
N PHE A 527 -21.11 -7.52 -14.04
CA PHE A 527 -21.74 -6.26 -14.45
C PHE A 527 -21.21 -5.86 -15.82
N TYR A 528 -22.11 -5.50 -16.73
CA TYR A 528 -21.76 -4.97 -18.04
C TYR A 528 -22.36 -3.58 -18.25
N THR A 529 -21.57 -2.66 -18.77
CA THR A 529 -22.00 -1.34 -19.22
C THR A 529 -21.62 -1.19 -20.69
N ASP A 530 -22.58 -0.87 -21.55
CA ASP A 530 -22.39 -0.79 -23.01
C ASP A 530 -21.69 -2.03 -23.60
N GLY A 531 -22.04 -3.21 -23.10
CA GLY A 531 -21.47 -4.50 -23.52
C GLY A 531 -20.05 -4.79 -23.03
N LYS A 532 -19.44 -3.91 -22.23
CA LYS A 532 -18.13 -4.12 -21.61
C LYS A 532 -18.28 -4.54 -20.16
N GLU A 533 -17.51 -5.53 -19.73
CA GLU A 533 -17.44 -5.91 -18.33
C GLU A 533 -16.85 -4.77 -17.49
N THR A 534 -17.60 -4.33 -16.48
CA THR A 534 -17.19 -3.25 -15.56
C THR A 534 -16.98 -3.74 -14.13
N GLY A 535 -17.35 -4.99 -13.83
CA GLY A 535 -17.12 -5.59 -12.53
C GLY A 535 -17.50 -7.06 -12.50
N ARG A 536 -16.84 -7.82 -11.64
CA ARG A 536 -17.09 -9.25 -11.43
C ARG A 536 -16.97 -9.58 -9.96
N ASN A 537 -17.94 -10.30 -9.43
CA ASN A 537 -17.99 -10.70 -8.03
C ASN A 537 -18.16 -12.21 -7.93
N LYS A 538 -17.16 -12.86 -7.34
CA LYS A 538 -17.26 -14.28 -6.98
C LYS A 538 -17.73 -14.40 -5.53
N LEU A 539 -18.80 -15.15 -5.32
CA LEU A 539 -19.55 -15.17 -4.06
C LEU A 539 -19.81 -16.62 -3.64
N ASN A 540 -19.47 -16.96 -2.41
CA ASN A 540 -19.59 -18.32 -1.87
C ASN A 540 -20.59 -18.35 -0.72
N TYR A 541 -21.38 -19.42 -0.64
CA TYR A 541 -22.35 -19.66 0.43
C TYR A 541 -21.96 -20.85 1.29
#